data_AF-A0A392SMM0-F1
#
_entry.id   AF-A0A392SMM0-F1
#
_cell.length_a   1.000
_cell.length_b   1.000
_cell.length_c   1.000
_cell.angle_alpha   90.00
_cell.angle_beta   90.00
_cell.angle_gamma   90.00
#
_symmetry.space_group_name_H-M   'P 1'
#
loop_
_entity.id
_entity.type
_entity.pdbx_description
1 polymer ?
#
loop_
_entity_poly.entity_id
_entity_poly.type
_entity_poly.pdbx_seq_one_letter_code
_entity_poly.pdbx_strand_id
1 'polypeptide(L)'
;ICLSAHVLQSLKNLTPEDALNQLLSSHGAYIPTAEDKERALQLEQEDHERRFQREIIEGDMLALVERDPILYFNIKSLFNKLQTPRTNEALFLLVTQAENFL
;
A
#
# COMPACT_ATOMS: atom_id res chain seq x y z
N ILE A 1 -0.06 -10.41 5.12
CA ILE A 1 -0.03 -10.80 6.56
C ILE A 1 1.37 -11.31 6.86
N CYS A 2 2.16 -10.59 7.66
CA CYS A 2 3.46 -11.08 8.12
C CYS A 2 3.32 -11.59 9.55
N LEU A 3 3.48 -12.90 9.76
CA LEU A 3 3.55 -13.49 11.09
C LEU A 3 4.98 -13.36 11.61
N SER A 4 5.16 -13.04 12.89
CA SER A 4 6.49 -12.94 13.49
C SER A 4 7.20 -14.30 13.47
N ALA A 5 8.54 -14.29 13.36
CA ALA A 5 9.34 -15.52 13.31
C ALA A 5 9.13 -16.42 14.54
N HIS A 6 8.84 -15.82 15.70
CA HIS A 6 8.51 -16.55 16.93
C HIS A 6 7.18 -17.31 16.83
N VAL A 7 6.15 -16.73 16.19
CA VAL A 7 4.86 -17.40 15.97
C VAL A 7 5.04 -18.55 14.98
N LEU A 8 5.82 -18.35 13.92
CA LEU A 8 6.10 -19.43 12.96
C LEU A 8 6.86 -20.61 13.59
N GLN A 9 7.76 -20.34 14.54
CA GLN A 9 8.45 -21.39 15.29
C GLN A 9 7.54 -22.11 16.29
N SER A 10 6.62 -21.40 16.96
CA SER A 10 5.70 -22.02 17.93
C SER A 10 4.67 -22.95 17.27
N LEU A 11 4.31 -22.67 16.01
CA LEU A 11 3.35 -23.47 15.25
C LEU A 11 3.92 -24.77 14.67
N LYS A 12 5.25 -24.90 14.60
CA LYS A 12 5.93 -26.00 13.88
C LYS A 12 5.67 -27.39 14.47
N ASN A 13 5.34 -27.46 15.76
CA ASN A 13 5.16 -28.72 16.49
C ASN A 13 3.72 -28.94 16.97
N LEU A 14 2.78 -28.08 16.54
CA LEU A 14 1.38 -28.16 16.96
C LEU A 14 0.55 -28.96 15.96
N THR A 15 -0.52 -29.57 16.46
CA THR A 15 -1.56 -30.11 15.59
C THR A 15 -2.24 -28.97 14.82
N PRO A 16 -2.85 -29.21 13.65
CA PRO A 16 -3.49 -28.14 12.87
C PRO A 16 -4.54 -27.35 13.65
N GLU A 17 -5.27 -28.01 14.56
CA GLU A 17 -6.30 -27.39 15.39
C GLU A 17 -5.69 -26.53 16.51
N ASP A 18 -4.65 -27.03 17.18
CA ASP A 18 -3.92 -26.27 18.20
C ASP A 18 -3.16 -25.08 17.59
N ALA A 19 -2.59 -25.26 16.39
CA ALA A 19 -1.95 -24.21 15.63
C ALA A 19 -2.94 -23.09 15.29
N LEU A 20 -4.15 -23.43 14.83
CA LEU A 20 -5.18 -22.44 14.54
C LEU A 20 -5.64 -21.69 15.80
N ASN A 21 -5.89 -22.40 16.90
CA ASN A 21 -6.30 -21.79 18.17
C ASN A 21 -5.23 -20.85 18.73
N GLN A 22 -3.96 -21.25 18.66
CA GLN A 22 -2.84 -20.40 19.04
C GLN A 22 -2.72 -19.17 18.14
N LEU A 23 -2.92 -19.35 16.82
CA LEU A 23 -2.87 -18.25 15.86
C LEU A 23 -3.97 -17.22 16.14
N LEU A 24 -5.20 -17.68 16.36
CA LEU A 24 -6.35 -16.83 16.71
C LEU A 24 -6.13 -16.08 18.04
N SER A 25 -5.57 -16.75 19.05
CA SER A 25 -5.23 -16.14 20.33
C SER A 25 -4.14 -15.06 20.19
N SER A 26 -3.10 -15.33 19.38
CA SER A 26 -2.02 -14.37 19.12
C SER A 26 -2.46 -13.20 18.24
N HIS A 27 -3.37 -13.43 17.30
CA HIS A 27 -3.86 -12.42 16.37
C HIS A 27 -4.73 -11.37 17.07
N GLY A 28 -5.44 -11.74 18.14
CA GLY A 28 -6.17 -10.80 18.99
C GLY A 28 -5.28 -9.93 19.89
N ALA A 29 -4.02 -10.33 20.10
CA ALA A 29 -3.08 -9.65 21.00
C ALA A 29 -2.07 -8.76 20.28
N TYR A 30 -2.00 -8.80 18.95
CA TYR A 30 -1.07 -7.96 18.20
C TYR A 30 -1.55 -6.50 18.20
N ILE A 31 -0.91 -5.69 19.05
CA ILE A 31 -1.03 -4.24 19.04
C ILE A 31 0.16 -3.72 18.22
N PRO A 32 -0.07 -3.17 17.00
CA PRO A 32 1.01 -2.67 16.18
C PRO A 32 1.79 -1.59 16.93
N THR A 33 3.11 -1.74 16.98
CA THR A 33 3.98 -0.71 17.55
C THR A 33 3.97 0.54 16.67
N ALA A 34 4.51 1.65 17.17
CA ALA A 34 4.68 2.86 16.36
C ALA A 34 5.55 2.59 15.11
N GLU A 35 6.57 1.75 15.26
CA GLU A 35 7.47 1.34 14.17
C GLU A 35 6.76 0.50 13.11
N ASP A 36 5.89 -0.43 13.53
CA ASP A 36 5.09 -1.25 12.61
C ASP A 36 4.13 -0.39 11.78
N LYS A 37 3.53 0.63 12.42
CA LYS A 37 2.66 1.59 11.75
C LYS A 37 3.44 2.45 10.76
N GLU A 38 4.61 2.94 11.15
CA GLU A 38 5.47 3.73 10.25
C GLU A 38 5.90 2.91 9.04
N ARG A 39 6.31 1.65 9.23
CA ARG A 39 6.65 0.75 8.13
C ARG A 39 5.46 0.50 7.21
N ALA A 40 4.25 0.33 7.75
CA ALA A 40 3.05 0.15 6.94
C ALA A 40 2.76 1.38 6.07
N LEU A 41 2.93 2.58 6.63
CA LEU A 41 2.76 3.84 5.90
C LEU A 41 3.81 4.03 4.80
N GLN A 42 5.05 3.61 5.04
CA GLN A 42 6.11 3.63 4.03
C GLN A 42 5.80 2.68 2.87
N LEU A 43 5.38 1.44 3.17
CA LEU A 43 5.00 0.47 2.15
C LEU A 43 3.80 0.93 1.32
N GLU A 44 2.81 1.56 1.96
CA GLU A 44 1.66 2.14 1.27
C GLU A 44 2.08 3.30 0.36
N GLN A 45 2.96 4.18 0.84
CA GLN A 45 3.53 5.26 0.02
C GLN A 45 4.25 4.68 -1.20
N GLU A 46 5.19 3.75 -1.02
CA GLU A 46 5.93 3.12 -2.11
C GLU A 46 5.02 2.44 -3.14
N ASP A 47 3.90 1.86 -2.69
CA ASP A 47 2.94 1.24 -3.60
C ASP A 47 2.22 2.28 -4.47
N HIS A 48 1.80 3.40 -3.88
CA HIS A 48 1.24 4.52 -4.62
C HIS A 48 2.24 5.11 -5.63
N GLU A 49 3.50 5.27 -5.24
CA GLU A 49 4.55 5.78 -6.14
C GLU A 49 4.79 4.83 -7.32
N ARG A 50 4.90 3.53 -7.04
CA ARG A 50 5.03 2.48 -8.07
C ARG A 50 3.84 2.46 -9.02
N ARG A 51 2.63 2.66 -8.50
CA ARG A 51 1.42 2.72 -9.33
C ARG A 51 1.42 3.95 -10.23
N PHE A 52 1.78 5.11 -9.70
CA PHE A 52 1.89 6.35 -10.48
C PHE A 52 2.91 6.20 -11.60
N GLN A 53 4.09 5.66 -11.31
CA GLN A 53 5.11 5.43 -12.32
C GLN A 53 4.58 4.55 -13.47
N ARG A 54 3.94 3.42 -13.14
CA ARG A 54 3.45 2.46 -14.14
C ARG A 54 2.29 3.00 -14.97
N GLU A 55 1.31 3.62 -14.33
CA GLU A 55 0.05 4.02 -14.99
C GLU A 55 0.15 5.38 -15.68
N ILE A 56 0.99 6.28 -15.16
CA ILE A 56 0.99 7.71 -15.55
C ILE A 56 2.28 8.11 -16.27
N ILE A 57 3.44 7.67 -15.78
CA ILE A 57 4.74 8.05 -16.38
C ILE A 57 5.07 7.11 -17.55
N GLU A 58 5.00 5.80 -17.31
CA GLU A 58 5.30 4.76 -18.29
C GLU A 58 4.08 4.39 -19.15
N GLY A 59 2.88 4.60 -18.59
CA GLY A 59 1.61 4.27 -19.21
C GLY A 59 0.97 5.44 -19.95
N ASP A 60 -0.21 5.18 -20.52
CA ASP A 60 -1.07 6.20 -21.14
C ASP A 60 -2.27 6.46 -20.23
N MET A 61 -2.15 7.52 -19.42
CA MET A 61 -3.16 7.96 -18.48
C MET A 61 -4.51 8.28 -19.14
N LEU A 62 -4.49 8.91 -20.32
CA LEU A 62 -5.72 9.33 -21.00
C LEU A 62 -6.45 8.12 -21.59
N ALA A 63 -5.71 7.21 -22.23
CA ALA A 63 -6.28 5.96 -22.73
C ALA A 63 -6.89 5.09 -21.61
N LEU A 64 -6.30 5.11 -20.41
CA LEU A 64 -6.87 4.42 -19.24
C LEU A 64 -8.24 5.01 -18.85
N VAL A 65 -8.36 6.33 -18.78
CA VAL A 65 -9.63 7.00 -18.45
C VAL A 65 -10.67 6.85 -19.54
N GLU A 66 -10.27 6.93 -20.81
CA GLU A 66 -11.17 6.73 -21.95
C GLU A 66 -11.79 5.32 -21.96
N ARG A 67 -11.00 4.31 -21.59
CA ARG A 67 -11.46 2.92 -21.52
C ARG A 67 -12.48 2.70 -20.40
N ASP A 68 -12.25 3.29 -19.24
CA ASP A 68 -13.15 3.19 -18.08
C ASP A 68 -13.19 4.52 -17.32
N PRO A 69 -14.28 5.30 -17.44
CA PRO A 69 -14.43 6.59 -16.78
C PRO A 69 -14.34 6.54 -15.26
N ILE A 70 -14.58 5.39 -14.61
CA ILE A 70 -14.43 5.24 -13.16
C ILE A 70 -12.95 5.42 -12.75
N LEU A 71 -12.02 5.07 -13.64
CA LEU A 71 -10.59 5.19 -13.38
C LEU A 71 -10.14 6.64 -13.21
N TYR A 72 -10.86 7.62 -13.75
CA TYR A 72 -10.60 9.04 -13.49
C TYR A 72 -10.57 9.33 -11.99
N PHE A 73 -11.59 8.90 -11.25
CA PHE A 73 -11.67 9.12 -9.80
C PHE A 73 -10.58 8.34 -9.05
N ASN A 74 -10.22 7.15 -9.53
CA ASN A 74 -9.14 6.37 -8.94
C ASN A 74 -7.77 7.04 -9.12
N ILE A 75 -7.52 7.64 -10.29
CA ILE A 75 -6.31 8.40 -10.59
C ILE A 75 -6.26 9.70 -9.77
N LYS A 76 -7.37 10.45 -9.71
CA LYS A 76 -7.47 11.64 -8.83
C LYS A 76 -7.25 11.28 -7.36
N SER A 77 -7.78 10.15 -6.90
CA SER A 77 -7.53 9.67 -5.55
C SER A 77 -6.05 9.33 -5.34
N LEU A 78 -5.40 8.69 -6.31
CA LEU A 78 -3.97 8.40 -6.27
C LEU A 78 -3.13 9.69 -6.18
N PHE A 79 -3.45 10.71 -6.98
CA PHE A 79 -2.74 12.00 -6.94
C PHE A 79 -2.86 12.66 -5.57
N ASN A 80 -4.06 12.73 -5.00
CA ASN A 80 -4.26 13.24 -3.64
C ASN A 80 -3.45 12.47 -2.59
N LYS A 81 -3.38 11.14 -2.70
CA LYS A 81 -2.59 10.29 -1.80
C LYS A 81 -1.09 10.47 -1.96
N LEU A 82 -0.63 10.94 -3.11
CA LEU A 82 0.76 11.27 -3.39
C LEU A 82 1.10 12.74 -3.09
N GLN A 83 0.13 13.61 -2.82
CA GLN A 83 0.37 15.00 -2.42
C GLN A 83 0.50 15.12 -0.89
N THR A 84 1.45 14.40 -0.31
CA THR A 84 1.69 14.40 1.15
C THR A 84 3.08 14.93 1.47
N PRO A 85 3.36 15.37 2.72
CA PRO A 85 4.69 15.80 3.13
C PRO A 85 5.77 14.72 3.03
N ARG A 86 5.39 13.45 2.88
CA ARG A 86 6.33 12.33 2.70
C ARG A 86 6.80 12.18 1.25
N THR A 87 6.03 12.71 0.31
CA THR A 87 6.37 12.65 -1.10
C THR A 87 7.54 13.58 -1.39
N ASN A 88 8.54 13.08 -2.11
CA ASN A 88 9.65 13.92 -2.52
C ASN A 88 9.20 15.01 -3.52
N GLU A 89 9.93 16.12 -3.56
CA GLU A 89 9.56 17.30 -4.36
C GLU A 89 9.42 17.00 -5.85
N ALA A 90 10.33 16.19 -6.40
CA ALA A 90 10.30 15.83 -7.82
C ALA A 90 9.02 15.07 -8.20
N LEU A 91 8.64 14.09 -7.38
CA LEU A 91 7.41 13.33 -7.57
C LEU A 91 6.19 14.22 -7.36
N PHE A 92 6.21 15.11 -6.37
CA PHE A 92 5.13 16.07 -6.15
C PHE A 92 4.88 16.93 -7.40
N LEU A 93 5.94 17.48 -8.00
CA LEU A 93 5.84 18.27 -9.23
C LEU A 93 5.29 17.45 -10.41
N LEU A 94 5.73 16.20 -10.56
CA LEU A 94 5.22 15.30 -11.60
C LEU A 94 3.73 14.99 -11.41
N VAL A 95 3.30 14.75 -10.17
CA VAL A 95 1.88 14.52 -9.84
C VAL A 95 1.05 15.76 -10.16
N THR A 96 1.49 16.96 -9.73
CA THR A 96 0.81 18.21 -10.06
C THR A 96 0.74 18.45 -11.57
N GLN A 97 1.81 18.14 -12.29
CA GLN A 97 1.82 18.26 -13.74
C GLN A 97 0.83 17.30 -14.39
N ALA A 98 0.86 16.01 -14.03
CA ALA A 98 -0.07 15.01 -14.55
C ALA A 98 -1.53 15.38 -14.24
N GLU A 99 -1.79 15.92 -13.06
CA GLU A 99 -3.12 16.38 -12.64
C GLU A 99 -3.66 17.54 -13.50
N ASN A 100 -2.80 18.40 -14.03
CA ASN A 100 -3.21 19.48 -14.94
C ASN A 100 -3.56 18.98 -16.36
N PHE A 101 -3.12 17.78 -16.72
CA PHE A 101 -3.39 17.15 -18.03
C PHE A 101 -4.61 16.22 -18.01
N LEU A 102 -5.08 15.82 -16.82
CA LEU A 102 -6.23 14.95 -16.61
C LEU A 102 -7.53 15.76 -16.53
#